data_AF-A0A087U2I6-F1
#
_entry.id   AF-A0A087U2I6-F1
#
_cell.length_a   1.000
_cell.length_b   1.000
_cell.length_c   1.000
_cell.angle_alpha   90.00
_cell.angle_beta   90.00
_cell.angle_gamma   90.00
#
_symmetry.space_group_name_H-M   'P 1'
#
loop_
_entity.id
_entity.type
_entity.pdbx_description
1 polymer ?
#
loop_
_entity_poly.entity_id
_entity_poly.type
_entity_poly.pdbx_seq_one_letter_code
_entity_poly.pdbx_strand_id
1 'polypeptide(L)'
;MKKQFLRVKQIADQTFLRAEKTEVLPEDLVIAEKRVETIRVSCQTTQKKITSCNIDFGNETSVEKRLKKIPQITLGASMLENGNNFSKNSVLGDTLRECANVQTKLGNELLEYYNEVEKTVLKP
;
A
#
# COMPACT_ATOMS: atom_id res chain seq x y z
N MET A 1 16.38 42.36 53.81
CA MET A 1 16.06 40.94 53.52
C MET A 1 15.48 40.72 52.12
N LYS A 2 14.47 41.48 51.67
CA LYS A 2 13.86 41.33 50.32
C LYS A 2 14.85 41.36 49.13
N LYS A 3 15.86 42.23 49.16
CA LYS A 3 16.88 42.31 48.08
C LYS A 3 17.72 41.03 47.93
N GLN A 4 18.06 40.38 49.04
CA GLN A 4 18.83 39.13 49.02
C GLN A 4 17.96 37.99 48.48
N PHE A 5 16.69 37.94 48.89
CA PHE A 5 15.73 36.95 48.38
C PHE A 5 15.49 37.09 46.87
N LEU A 6 15.32 38.33 46.38
CA LEU A 6 15.18 38.59 44.94
C LEU A 6 16.44 38.21 44.14
N ARG A 7 17.63 38.39 44.74
CA ARG A 7 18.90 38.00 44.11
C ARG A 7 19.07 36.49 44.05
N VAL A 8 18.69 35.77 45.11
CA VAL A 8 18.66 34.30 45.12
C VAL A 8 17.65 33.77 44.11
N LYS A 9 16.45 34.39 44.03
CA LYS A 9 15.45 34.06 43.01
C LYS A 9 16.00 34.30 41.60
N GLN A 10 16.64 35.44 41.35
CA GLN A 10 17.21 35.75 40.04
C GLN A 10 18.30 34.76 39.63
N ILE A 11 19.17 34.34 40.55
CA ILE A 11 20.19 33.32 40.29
C ILE A 11 19.55 31.97 39.99
N ALA A 12 18.52 31.59 40.75
CA ALA A 12 17.77 30.36 40.52
C ALA A 12 17.06 30.38 39.16
N ASP A 13 16.41 31.49 38.82
CA ASP A 13 15.76 31.68 37.52
C ASP A 13 16.79 31.63 36.37
N GLN A 14 17.97 32.24 36.53
CA GLN A 14 19.02 32.24 35.49
C GLN A 14 19.74 30.90 35.34
N THR A 15 19.79 30.09 36.40
CA THR A 15 20.54 28.82 36.44
C THR A 15 19.64 27.62 36.12
N PHE A 16 18.42 27.61 36.65
CA PHE A 16 17.49 26.48 36.54
C PHE A 16 16.45 26.66 35.42
N LEU A 17 15.94 27.88 35.14
CA LEU A 17 15.01 28.11 34.02
C LEU A 17 15.72 28.24 32.66
N ARG A 18 17.05 28.27 32.64
CA ARG A 18 17.81 28.18 31.39
C ARG A 18 17.78 26.79 30.77
N ALA A 19 17.53 25.75 31.60
CA ALA A 19 17.34 24.38 31.14
C ALA A 19 15.97 24.16 30.45
N GLU A 20 15.00 25.04 30.69
CA GLU A 20 13.68 25.02 30.02
C GLU A 20 13.64 25.84 28.72
N LYS A 21 14.73 26.52 28.34
CA LYS A 21 14.86 26.95 26.95
C LYS A 21 15.08 25.68 26.14
N THR A 22 13.98 25.21 25.54
CA THR A 22 13.94 24.32 24.39
C THR A 22 15.16 24.67 23.53
N GLU A 23 16.21 23.85 23.58
CA GLU A 23 17.34 24.03 22.70
C GLU A 23 16.74 23.95 21.31
N VAL A 24 16.72 25.10 20.62
CA VAL A 24 16.26 25.18 19.24
C VAL A 24 17.08 24.14 18.51
N LEU A 25 16.40 23.14 17.94
CA LEU A 25 17.05 22.08 17.20
C LEU A 25 18.06 22.74 16.24
N PRO A 26 19.33 22.31 16.27
CA PRO A 26 20.30 22.71 15.26
C PRO A 26 19.67 22.66 13.86
N GLU A 27 20.00 23.61 13.00
CA GLU A 27 19.38 23.74 11.67
C GLU A 27 19.43 22.41 10.89
N ASP A 28 20.54 21.68 11.02
CA ASP A 28 20.73 20.34 10.44
C ASP A 28 19.69 19.31 10.94
N LEU A 29 19.32 19.36 12.23
CA LEU A 29 18.31 18.48 12.80
C LEU A 29 16.91 18.85 12.31
N VAL A 30 16.59 20.14 12.17
CA VAL A 30 15.31 20.58 11.58
C VAL A 30 15.20 20.14 10.11
N ILE A 31 16.29 20.25 9.35
CA ILE A 31 16.35 19.77 7.97
C ILE A 31 16.16 18.24 7.92
N ALA A 32 16.82 17.50 8.82
CA ALA A 32 16.68 16.05 8.93
C ALA A 32 15.23 15.64 9.25
N GLU A 33 14.58 16.28 10.22
CA GLU A 33 13.17 16.04 10.56
C GLU A 33 12.24 16.27 9.37
N LYS A 34 12.41 17.40 8.66
CA LYS A 34 11.61 17.69 7.46
C LYS A 34 11.81 16.64 6.36
N ARG A 35 13.04 16.14 6.20
CA ARG A 35 13.35 15.07 5.24
C ARG A 35 12.71 13.75 5.65
N VAL A 36 12.79 13.36 6.91
CA VAL A 36 12.13 12.15 7.45
C VAL A 36 10.63 12.24 7.25
N GLU A 37 10.02 13.38 7.54
CA GLU A 37 8.59 13.61 7.34
C GLU A 37 8.20 13.46 5.86
N THR A 38 9.01 14.01 4.96
CA THR A 38 8.80 13.86 3.50
C THR A 38 8.86 12.40 3.07
N ILE A 39 9.84 11.64 3.56
CA ILE A 39 9.97 10.20 3.28
C ILE A 39 8.75 9.46 3.82
N ARG A 40 8.35 9.72 5.06
CA ARG A 40 7.19 9.09 5.72
C ARG A 40 5.91 9.31 4.91
N VAL A 41 5.61 10.55 4.53
CA VAL A 41 4.42 10.88 3.74
C VAL A 41 4.48 10.23 2.35
N SER A 42 5.64 10.23 1.71
CA SER A 42 5.84 9.59 0.40
C SER A 42 5.59 8.08 0.47
N CYS A 43 6.15 7.39 1.46
CA CYS A 43 5.92 5.97 1.67
C CYS A 43 4.44 5.67 1.97
N GLN A 44 3.81 6.43 2.87
CA GLN A 44 2.41 6.20 3.24
C GLN A 44 1.43 6.43 2.09
N THR A 45 1.62 7.51 1.33
CA THR A 45 0.76 7.83 0.17
C THR A 45 0.93 6.79 -0.94
N THR A 46 2.17 6.39 -1.20
CA THR A 46 2.49 5.34 -2.19
C THR A 46 1.91 4.00 -1.77
N GLN A 47 2.08 3.58 -0.51
CA GLN A 47 1.53 2.34 0.02
C GLN A 47 0.00 2.29 -0.15
N LYS A 48 -0.70 3.36 0.24
CA LYS A 48 -2.16 3.46 0.07
C LYS A 48 -2.59 3.28 -1.39
N LYS A 49 -1.87 3.88 -2.34
CA LYS A 49 -2.16 3.74 -3.77
C LYS A 49 -1.92 2.32 -4.26
N ILE A 50 -0.80 1.70 -3.89
CA ILE A 50 -0.48 0.32 -4.29
C ILE A 50 -1.50 -0.66 -3.71
N THR A 51 -1.87 -0.52 -2.45
CA THR A 51 -2.93 -1.34 -1.83
C THR A 51 -4.26 -1.19 -2.56
N SER A 52 -4.64 0.02 -3.01
CA SER A 52 -5.89 0.24 -3.75
C SER A 52 -5.90 -0.39 -5.15
N CYS A 53 -4.73 -0.69 -5.72
CA CYS A 53 -4.59 -1.36 -7.01
C CYS A 53 -4.50 -2.89 -6.88
N ASN A 54 -4.41 -3.41 -5.65
CA ASN A 54 -4.29 -4.84 -5.39
C ASN A 54 -5.67 -5.47 -5.12
N ILE A 55 -5.81 -6.77 -5.34
CA ILE A 55 -7.01 -7.52 -4.97
C ILE A 55 -6.90 -7.99 -3.52
N ASP A 56 -7.98 -7.79 -2.75
CA ASP A 56 -8.10 -8.33 -1.40
C ASP A 56 -8.58 -9.80 -1.44
N PHE A 57 -7.62 -10.70 -1.26
CA PHE A 57 -7.86 -12.13 -1.13
C PHE A 57 -8.28 -12.54 0.30
N GLY A 58 -8.47 -11.61 1.22
CA GLY A 58 -8.87 -11.89 2.61
C GLY A 58 -8.00 -12.99 3.24
N ASN A 59 -8.67 -14.03 3.76
CA ASN A 59 -8.00 -15.18 4.39
C ASN A 59 -7.80 -16.38 3.45
N GLU A 60 -8.01 -16.23 2.13
CA GLU A 60 -7.85 -17.35 1.22
C GLU A 60 -6.39 -17.59 0.86
N THR A 61 -5.88 -18.76 1.26
CA THR A 61 -4.51 -19.20 0.96
C THR A 61 -4.42 -20.08 -0.28
N SER A 62 -5.54 -20.69 -0.70
CA SER A 62 -5.58 -21.55 -1.87
C SER A 62 -5.56 -20.73 -3.16
N VAL A 63 -4.63 -21.08 -4.07
CA VAL A 63 -4.50 -20.51 -5.41
C VAL A 63 -5.84 -20.57 -6.16
N GLU A 64 -6.55 -21.69 -6.10
CA GLU A 64 -7.82 -21.87 -6.79
C GLU A 64 -8.89 -20.89 -6.28
N LYS A 65 -8.98 -20.69 -4.96
CA LYS A 65 -9.94 -19.75 -4.36
C LYS A 65 -9.60 -18.30 -4.73
N ARG A 66 -8.31 -17.97 -4.76
CA ARG A 66 -7.83 -16.65 -5.17
C ARG A 66 -8.11 -16.38 -6.65
N LEU A 67 -7.84 -17.33 -7.54
CA LEU A 67 -8.18 -17.19 -8.96
C LEU A 67 -9.66 -16.87 -9.18
N LYS A 68 -10.57 -17.49 -8.43
CA LYS A 68 -12.01 -17.22 -8.52
C LYS A 68 -12.42 -15.79 -8.11
N LYS A 69 -11.57 -15.07 -7.38
CA LYS A 69 -11.78 -13.64 -7.07
C LYS A 69 -11.30 -12.71 -8.20
N ILE A 70 -10.53 -13.20 -9.15
CA ILE A 70 -10.00 -12.40 -10.25
C ILE A 70 -11.09 -12.28 -11.34
N PRO A 71 -11.57 -11.06 -11.66
CA PRO A 71 -12.67 -10.86 -12.61
C PRO A 71 -12.42 -11.48 -13.98
N GLN A 72 -11.16 -11.50 -14.45
CA GLN A 72 -10.75 -12.09 -15.72
C GLN A 72 -11.01 -13.60 -15.74
N ILE A 73 -10.76 -14.31 -14.63
CA ILE A 73 -11.06 -15.75 -14.52
C ILE A 73 -12.57 -15.98 -14.62
N THR A 74 -13.36 -15.20 -13.88
CA THR A 74 -14.83 -15.30 -13.89
C THR A 74 -15.42 -14.97 -15.25
N LEU A 75 -14.90 -13.93 -15.90
CA LEU A 75 -15.28 -13.54 -17.26
C LEU A 75 -14.94 -14.65 -18.27
N GLY A 76 -13.72 -15.21 -18.19
CA GLY A 76 -13.29 -16.31 -19.04
C GLY A 76 -14.18 -17.55 -18.90
N ALA A 77 -14.56 -17.91 -17.67
CA ALA A 77 -15.49 -19.01 -17.43
C ALA A 77 -16.86 -18.77 -18.10
N SER A 78 -17.41 -17.56 -17.96
CA SER A 78 -18.68 -17.21 -18.61
C SER A 78 -18.58 -17.22 -20.14
N MET A 79 -17.47 -16.72 -20.71
CA MET A 79 -17.23 -16.78 -22.15
C MET A 79 -17.14 -18.22 -22.65
N LEU A 80 -16.47 -19.11 -21.91
CA LEU A 80 -16.36 -20.52 -22.27
C LEU A 80 -17.73 -21.23 -22.24
N GLU A 81 -18.52 -21.00 -21.19
CA GLU A 81 -19.88 -21.53 -21.07
C GLU A 81 -20.76 -21.09 -22.23
N ASN A 82 -20.79 -19.78 -22.52
CA ASN A 82 -21.57 -19.24 -23.63
C ASN A 82 -21.05 -19.73 -24.99
N GLY A 83 -19.74 -19.83 -25.17
CA GLY A 83 -19.14 -20.39 -26.38
C GLY A 83 -19.52 -21.85 -26.62
N ASN A 84 -19.71 -22.63 -25.56
CA ASN A 84 -20.12 -24.04 -25.63
C ASN A 84 -21.60 -24.23 -25.95
N ASN A 85 -22.44 -23.20 -25.78
CA ASN A 85 -23.85 -23.23 -26.21
C ASN A 85 -23.99 -23.16 -27.74
N PHE A 86 -22.96 -22.72 -28.46
CA PHE A 86 -22.94 -22.72 -29.92
C PHE A 86 -22.44 -24.04 -30.50
N SER A 87 -22.84 -24.32 -31.74
CA SER A 87 -22.30 -25.45 -32.50
C SER A 87 -20.78 -25.32 -32.69
N LYS A 88 -20.11 -26.45 -32.95
CA LYS A 88 -18.64 -26.52 -33.10
C LYS A 88 -18.08 -25.69 -34.26
N ASN A 89 -18.92 -25.26 -35.21
CA ASN A 89 -18.52 -24.48 -36.39
C ASN A 89 -18.99 -23.01 -36.31
N SER A 90 -19.48 -22.56 -35.16
CA SER A 90 -19.91 -21.18 -34.97
C SER A 90 -18.71 -20.28 -34.77
N VAL A 91 -18.52 -19.31 -35.68
CA VAL A 91 -17.46 -18.29 -35.57
C VAL A 91 -17.55 -17.54 -34.23
N LEU A 92 -18.75 -17.20 -33.79
CA LEU A 92 -18.96 -16.54 -32.49
C LEU A 92 -18.63 -17.48 -31.32
N GLY A 93 -18.99 -18.76 -31.42
CA GLY A 93 -18.66 -19.77 -30.41
C GLY A 93 -17.15 -19.95 -30.26
N ASP A 94 -16.43 -20.03 -31.37
CA ASP A 94 -14.97 -20.13 -31.38
C ASP A 94 -14.30 -18.86 -30.85
N THR A 95 -14.79 -17.68 -31.26
CA THR A 95 -14.32 -16.40 -30.73
C THR A 95 -14.48 -16.34 -29.21
N LEU A 96 -15.62 -16.78 -28.66
CA LEU A 96 -15.84 -16.79 -27.21
C LEU A 96 -14.90 -17.76 -26.49
N ARG A 97 -14.62 -18.95 -27.05
CA ARG A 97 -13.68 -19.92 -26.48
C ARG A 97 -12.24 -19.40 -26.51
N GLU A 98 -11.84 -18.72 -27.59
CA GLU A 98 -10.53 -18.08 -27.68
C GLU A 98 -10.39 -16.94 -26.66
N CYS A 99 -11.40 -16.06 -26.56
CA CYS A 99 -11.45 -15.03 -25.54
C CYS A 99 -11.39 -15.61 -24.13
N ALA A 100 -12.09 -16.71 -23.85
CA ALA A 100 -12.01 -17.41 -22.57
C ALA A 100 -10.59 -17.87 -22.23
N ASN A 101 -9.86 -18.41 -23.21
CA ASN A 101 -8.47 -18.82 -23.03
C ASN A 101 -7.56 -17.62 -22.74
N VAL A 102 -7.74 -16.51 -23.44
CA VAL A 102 -6.97 -15.27 -23.20
C VAL A 102 -7.25 -14.72 -21.80
N GLN A 103 -8.52 -14.62 -21.41
CA GLN A 103 -8.92 -14.14 -20.08
C GLN A 103 -8.39 -15.04 -18.96
N THR A 104 -8.42 -16.36 -19.16
CA THR A 104 -7.87 -17.32 -18.19
C THR A 104 -6.37 -17.13 -18.03
N LYS A 105 -5.62 -16.96 -19.12
CA LYS A 105 -4.17 -16.70 -19.06
C LYS A 105 -3.87 -15.39 -18.32
N LEU A 106 -4.55 -14.30 -18.70
CA LEU A 106 -4.41 -13.00 -18.05
C LEU A 106 -4.72 -13.07 -16.55
N GLY A 107 -5.76 -13.81 -16.16
CA GLY A 107 -6.10 -13.97 -14.75
C GLY A 107 -5.03 -14.71 -13.94
N ASN A 108 -4.31 -15.66 -14.54
CA ASN A 108 -3.17 -16.31 -13.89
C ASN A 108 -1.98 -15.36 -13.72
N GLU A 109 -1.62 -14.61 -14.77
CA GLU A 109 -0.56 -13.60 -14.70
C GLU A 109 -0.86 -12.51 -13.65
N LEU A 110 -2.13 -12.09 -13.56
CA LEU A 110 -2.57 -11.15 -12.53
C LEU A 110 -2.39 -11.71 -11.12
N LEU A 111 -2.69 -13.00 -10.89
CA LEU A 111 -2.46 -13.61 -9.58
C LEU A 111 -0.98 -13.59 -9.19
N GLU A 112 -0.09 -13.93 -10.13
CA GLU A 112 1.36 -13.86 -9.94
C GLU A 112 1.81 -12.44 -9.62
N TYR A 113 1.35 -11.46 -10.39
CA TYR A 113 1.59 -10.04 -10.13
C TYR A 113 1.14 -9.62 -8.72
N TYR A 114 -0.08 -9.96 -8.32
CA TYR A 114 -0.60 -9.59 -7.00
C TYR A 114 0.21 -10.23 -5.86
N ASN A 115 0.62 -11.48 -6.02
CA ASN A 115 1.48 -12.18 -5.05
C ASN A 115 2.84 -11.51 -4.92
N GLU A 116 3.46 -11.14 -6.05
CA GLU A 116 4.78 -10.53 -6.04
C GLU A 116 4.74 -9.12 -5.43
N VAL A 117 3.72 -8.32 -5.75
CA VAL A 117 3.50 -7.00 -5.14
C VAL A 117 3.30 -7.12 -3.62
N GLU A 118 2.50 -8.09 -3.18
CA GLU A 118 2.27 -8.31 -1.76
C GLU A 118 3.57 -8.64 -1.02
N LYS A 119 4.38 -9.55 -1.60
CA LYS A 119 5.65 -10.02 -1.03
C LYS A 119 6.75 -8.97 -1.05
N THR A 120 6.92 -8.24 -2.16
CA THR A 120 8.10 -7.38 -2.37
C THR A 120 7.85 -5.92 -2.04
N VAL A 121 6.59 -5.47 -2.02
CA VAL A 121 6.26 -4.05 -1.88
C VAL A 121 5.42 -3.75 -0.64
N LEU A 122 4.43 -4.61 -0.30
CA LEU A 122 3.52 -4.35 0.82
C LEU A 122 3.99 -4.94 2.15
N LYS A 123 4.75 -6.03 2.13
CA LYS A 123 5.38 -6.66 3.31
C LYS A 123 6.94 -6.67 3.24
N PRO A 124 7.60 -5.55 2.85
CA PRO A 124 9.05 -5.51 2.73
C PRO A 124 9.75 -5.60 4.09
#